data_AF-A0A960I7E8-F1
#
_entry.id   AF-A0A960I7E8-F1
#
_cell.length_a   1.000
_cell.length_b   1.000
_cell.length_c   1.000
_cell.angle_alpha   90.00
_cell.angle_beta   90.00
_cell.angle_gamma   90.00
#
_symmetry.space_group_name_H-M   'P 1'
#
loop_
_entity.id
_entity.type
_entity.pdbx_description
1 polymer ?
#
loop_
_entity_poly.entity_id
_entity_poly.type
_entity_poly.pdbx_seq_one_letter_code
_entity_poly.pdbx_strand_id
1 'polypeptide(L)'
;MALAELEVYHSRPIAPTRRVALGDRDLPTSPAPGPGGVLLAGIVTTFLPLVDPDLHDDVRKLCRQFERGERVPQPRLRHRYQADRVGLTCSRHSLERHADGVRFRLERSKGAPAQQVLGAVYAAGELPAGVRSAVMASIRRAMKWKGEADRRFIAYLGANESAVTFTSDPLEWALETLGFDTEIDITPERDAVQQRFRSLLRNAHPDHGGQIDLAADRIAELTEARRILLA
;
A
#
# COMPACT_ATOMS: atom_id res chain seq x y z
N MET A 1 -13.19 13.97 -2.04
CA MET A 1 -13.06 14.18 -0.57
C MET A 1 -11.82 13.46 -0.09
N ALA A 2 -10.95 14.09 0.72
CA ALA A 2 -9.78 13.40 1.28
C ALA A 2 -10.21 12.36 2.33
N LEU A 3 -9.63 11.16 2.27
CA LEU A 3 -9.84 10.05 3.21
C LEU A 3 -8.67 9.88 4.18
N ALA A 4 -7.48 10.28 3.75
CA ALA A 4 -6.27 10.35 4.56
C ALA A 4 -5.30 11.35 3.92
N GLU A 5 -4.47 11.99 4.72
CA GLU A 5 -3.48 12.96 4.29
C GLU A 5 -2.19 12.87 5.12
N LEU A 6 -1.07 13.11 4.46
CA LEU A 6 0.26 13.20 5.08
C LEU A 6 1.06 14.32 4.46
N GLU A 7 1.62 15.18 5.29
CA GLU A 7 2.67 16.11 4.91
C GLU A 7 4.06 15.60 5.31
N VAL A 8 4.98 15.63 4.36
CA VAL A 8 6.40 15.31 4.55
C VAL A 8 7.21 16.56 4.27
N TYR A 9 7.88 17.07 5.30
CA TYR A 9 8.82 18.19 5.18
C TYR A 9 10.21 17.64 4.94
N HIS A 10 10.90 18.16 3.94
CA HIS A 10 12.18 17.62 3.52
C HIS A 10 13.12 18.70 3.01
N SER A 11 14.42 18.45 3.11
CA SER A 11 15.41 19.34 2.51
C SER A 11 15.29 19.31 0.97
N ARG A 12 15.68 20.42 0.32
CA ARG A 12 15.82 20.45 -1.14
C ARG A 12 16.94 19.49 -1.58
N PRO A 13 16.85 18.88 -2.77
CA PRO A 13 17.88 17.93 -3.24
C PRO A 13 19.31 18.48 -3.24
N ILE A 14 19.46 19.77 -3.54
CA ILE A 14 20.75 20.48 -3.59
C ILE A 14 21.26 20.97 -2.24
N ALA A 15 20.47 20.83 -1.16
CA ALA A 15 20.90 21.29 0.15
C ALA A 15 21.96 20.35 0.73
N PRO A 16 23.02 20.87 1.37
CA PRO A 16 24.08 20.04 1.94
C PRO A 16 23.58 19.15 3.09
N THR A 17 22.47 19.53 3.73
CA THR A 17 21.84 18.74 4.80
C THR A 17 20.67 17.93 4.27
N ARG A 18 20.67 16.63 4.56
CA ARG A 18 19.59 15.68 4.20
C ARG A 18 18.65 15.50 5.38
N ARG A 19 17.52 16.21 5.36
CA ARG A 19 16.58 16.31 6.50
C ARG A 19 15.17 15.84 6.10
N VAL A 20 14.47 15.23 7.05
CA VAL A 20 13.06 14.83 6.96
C VAL A 20 12.37 15.18 8.27
N ALA A 21 11.15 15.70 8.19
CA ALA A 21 10.26 15.99 9.31
C ALA A 21 8.82 15.64 8.92
N LEU A 22 8.01 15.24 9.89
CA LEU A 22 6.57 15.03 9.66
C LEU A 22 5.80 16.33 9.83
N GLY A 23 4.85 16.54 8.93
CA GLY A 23 3.91 17.65 8.91
C GLY A 23 2.59 17.32 9.59
N ASP A 24 1.52 17.92 9.07
CA ASP A 24 0.16 17.53 9.40
C ASP A 24 -0.15 16.13 8.86
N ARG A 25 -1.00 15.42 9.61
CA ARG A 25 -1.31 14.02 9.35
C ARG A 25 -2.72 13.69 9.82
N ASP A 26 -3.56 13.36 8.87
CA ASP A 26 -4.86 12.77 9.12
C ASP A 26 -4.81 11.35 8.56
N LEU A 27 -4.57 10.37 9.45
CA LEU A 27 -4.34 8.98 9.08
C LEU A 27 -5.37 8.09 9.79
N PRO A 28 -6.64 8.07 9.36
CA PRO A 28 -7.61 7.13 9.91
C PRO A 28 -7.14 5.70 9.67
N THR A 29 -7.20 4.85 10.69
CA THR A 29 -6.65 3.47 10.65
C THR A 29 -7.68 2.42 11.05
N SER A 30 -8.96 2.78 11.11
CA SER A 30 -10.04 1.87 11.48
C SER A 30 -10.99 1.61 10.30
N PRO A 31 -11.38 0.35 10.05
CA PRO A 31 -10.67 -0.85 10.51
C PRO A 31 -9.24 -0.88 9.95
N ALA A 32 -8.31 -1.53 10.65
CA ALA A 32 -6.91 -1.58 10.22
C ALA A 32 -6.77 -2.32 8.88
N PRO A 33 -5.93 -1.85 7.94
CA PRO A 33 -4.99 -0.72 8.04
C PRO A 33 -5.62 0.67 7.82
N GLY A 34 -6.89 0.73 7.41
CA GLY A 34 -7.67 1.94 7.17
C GLY A 34 -7.15 2.78 6.00
N PRO A 35 -7.79 3.93 5.71
CA PRO A 35 -7.37 4.79 4.61
C PRO A 35 -5.96 5.35 4.82
N GLY A 36 -5.57 5.61 6.07
CA GLY A 36 -4.24 6.05 6.47
C GLY A 36 -3.18 5.01 6.14
N GLY A 37 -3.38 3.74 6.53
CA GLY A 37 -2.41 2.69 6.20
C GLY A 37 -2.32 2.41 4.69
N VAL A 38 -3.44 2.52 3.97
CA VAL A 38 -3.46 2.45 2.49
C VAL A 38 -2.66 3.59 1.87
N LEU A 39 -2.82 4.83 2.34
CA LEU A 39 -2.04 5.99 1.89
C LEU A 39 -0.53 5.76 2.09
N LEU A 40 -0.12 5.38 3.30
CA LEU A 40 1.29 5.17 3.62
C LEU A 40 1.90 4.06 2.75
N ALA A 41 1.15 2.97 2.53
CA ALA A 41 1.55 1.89 1.64
C ALA A 41 1.65 2.35 0.17
N GLY A 42 0.74 3.21 -0.30
CA GLY A 42 0.79 3.80 -1.65
C GLY A 42 1.99 4.72 -1.87
N ILE A 43 2.37 5.51 -0.86
CA ILE A 43 3.61 6.29 -0.88
C ILE A 43 4.81 5.35 -1.04
N VAL A 44 4.92 4.30 -0.22
CA VAL A 44 6.04 3.36 -0.31
C VAL A 44 6.10 2.68 -1.68
N THR A 45 4.96 2.19 -2.19
CA THR A 45 4.87 1.56 -3.52
C THR A 45 5.34 2.49 -4.63
N THR A 46 4.97 3.76 -4.54
CA THR A 46 5.30 4.76 -5.56
C THR A 46 6.77 5.17 -5.53
N PHE A 47 7.34 5.38 -4.35
CA PHE A 47 8.67 6.00 -4.22
C PHE A 47 9.79 5.00 -3.98
N LEU A 48 9.54 3.83 -3.38
CA LEU A 48 10.58 2.84 -3.10
C LEU A 48 11.31 2.35 -4.36
N PRO A 49 10.66 2.08 -5.51
CA PRO A 49 11.36 1.70 -6.74
C PRO A 49 12.35 2.76 -7.25
N LEU A 50 12.18 4.03 -6.83
CA LEU A 50 13.06 5.15 -7.17
C LEU A 50 14.17 5.38 -6.13
N VAL A 51 14.18 4.61 -5.04
CA VAL A 51 15.25 4.59 -4.04
C VAL A 51 16.31 3.58 -4.48
N ASP A 52 17.57 3.92 -4.23
CA ASP A 52 18.73 3.03 -4.35
C ASP A 52 18.39 1.60 -3.82
N PRO A 53 18.43 0.55 -4.66
CA PRO A 53 18.07 -0.82 -4.28
C PRO A 53 18.82 -1.34 -3.05
N ASP A 54 20.08 -0.91 -2.85
CA ASP A 54 20.90 -1.30 -1.69
C ASP A 54 20.30 -0.82 -0.36
N LEU A 55 19.40 0.17 -0.41
CA LEU A 55 18.71 0.72 0.75
C LEU A 55 17.35 0.06 1.03
N HIS A 56 16.86 -0.86 0.18
CA HIS A 56 15.53 -1.47 0.34
C HIS A 56 15.46 -2.37 1.58
N ASP A 57 16.53 -3.10 1.88
CA ASP A 57 16.61 -3.92 3.09
C ASP A 57 16.65 -3.07 4.36
N ASP A 58 17.28 -1.88 4.31
CA ASP A 58 17.25 -0.92 5.41
C ASP A 58 15.83 -0.40 5.68
N VAL A 59 15.04 -0.13 4.63
CA VAL A 59 13.61 0.23 4.78
C VAL A 59 12.84 -0.91 5.45
N ARG A 60 13.04 -2.15 5.00
CA ARG A 60 12.37 -3.33 5.56
C ARG A 60 12.72 -3.53 7.02
N LYS A 61 14.00 -3.37 7.38
CA LYS A 61 14.47 -3.42 8.77
C LYS A 61 13.80 -2.33 9.58
N LEU A 62 13.79 -1.09 9.08
CA LEU A 62 13.20 0.07 9.74
C LEU A 62 11.72 -0.15 10.09
N CYS A 63 10.92 -0.71 9.17
CA CYS A 63 9.52 -1.06 9.43
C CYS A 63 9.37 -2.02 10.63
N ARG A 64 10.23 -3.04 10.74
CA ARG A 64 10.20 -4.00 11.86
C ARG A 64 10.62 -3.34 13.19
N GLN A 65 11.60 -2.44 13.15
CA GLN A 65 12.03 -1.70 14.35
C GLN A 65 10.87 -0.86 14.90
N PHE A 66 10.20 -0.08 14.04
CA PHE A 66 9.08 0.75 14.46
C PHE A 66 7.84 -0.06 14.88
N GLU A 67 7.54 -1.15 14.18
CA GLU A 67 6.47 -2.08 14.59
C GLU A 67 6.65 -2.51 16.06
N ARG A 68 7.88 -2.90 16.42
CA ARG A 68 8.27 -3.30 17.78
C ARG A 68 8.42 -2.14 18.78
N GLY A 69 8.29 -0.89 18.34
CA GLY A 69 8.53 0.28 19.19
C GLY A 69 9.99 0.47 19.60
N GLU A 70 10.94 -0.08 18.83
CA GLU A 70 12.37 0.09 19.10
C GLU A 70 12.80 1.55 18.88
N ARG A 71 13.76 2.01 19.68
CA ARG A 71 14.43 3.28 19.41
C ARG A 71 15.31 3.15 18.17
N VAL A 72 15.06 3.99 17.17
CA VAL A 72 15.82 3.98 15.92
C VAL A 72 16.90 5.07 15.94
N PRO A 73 18.20 4.72 15.89
CA PRO A 73 19.26 5.70 15.77
C PRO A 73 19.22 6.39 14.39
N GLN A 74 19.57 7.67 14.38
CA GLN A 74 19.60 8.51 13.18
C GLN A 74 21.06 8.73 12.75
N PRO A 75 21.35 8.91 11.44
CA PRO A 75 20.41 9.01 10.31
C PRO A 75 19.90 7.64 9.79
N ARG A 76 18.86 7.68 8.95
CA ARG A 76 18.34 6.52 8.17
C ARG A 76 18.24 6.86 6.69
N LEU A 77 18.63 5.91 5.84
CA LEU A 77 18.73 6.11 4.38
C LEU A 77 19.52 7.38 4.01
N ARG A 78 20.56 7.73 4.78
CA ARG A 78 21.35 8.97 4.64
C ARG A 78 20.59 10.27 4.96
N HIS A 79 19.41 10.21 5.58
CA HIS A 79 18.60 11.36 5.98
C HIS A 79 18.37 11.38 7.49
N ARG A 80 18.39 12.58 8.08
CA ARG A 80 18.15 12.80 9.52
C ARG A 80 16.69 13.18 9.76
N TYR A 81 16.02 12.43 10.64
CA TYR A 81 14.70 12.81 11.16
C TYR A 81 14.82 13.95 12.19
N GLN A 82 13.92 14.93 12.13
CA GLN A 82 13.86 16.05 13.08
C GLN A 82 12.44 16.61 13.21
N ALA A 83 12.17 17.36 14.28
CA ALA A 83 10.89 18.04 14.49
C ALA A 83 10.81 19.40 13.80
N ASP A 84 11.94 20.13 13.73
CA ASP A 84 11.99 21.45 13.11
C ASP A 84 11.77 21.39 11.58
N ARG A 85 10.90 22.26 11.09
CA ARG A 85 10.48 22.37 9.70
C ARG A 85 11.05 23.62 9.00
N VAL A 86 11.75 24.50 9.71
CA VAL A 86 12.26 25.77 9.16
C VAL A 86 13.21 25.50 7.98
N GLY A 87 12.91 26.14 6.86
CA GLY A 87 13.67 26.00 5.61
C GLY A 87 13.52 24.65 4.91
N LEU A 88 12.55 23.81 5.30
CA LEU A 88 12.18 22.60 4.59
C LEU A 88 11.06 22.88 3.57
N THR A 89 11.04 22.09 2.50
CA THR A 89 9.96 22.06 1.51
C THR A 89 8.92 21.03 1.96
N CYS A 90 7.63 21.33 1.76
CA CYS A 90 6.55 20.40 2.05
C CYS A 90 6.11 19.64 0.79
N SER A 91 5.98 18.31 0.91
CA SER A 91 5.26 17.44 -0.01
C SER A 91 4.01 16.91 0.68
N ARG A 92 2.83 17.17 0.09
CA ARG A 92 1.54 16.68 0.59
C ARG A 92 1.10 15.49 -0.24
N HIS A 93 0.68 14.44 0.45
CA HIS A 93 0.14 13.21 -0.12
C HIS A 93 -1.26 12.98 0.45
N SER A 94 -2.20 12.56 -0.39
CA SER A 94 -3.55 12.23 0.05
C SER A 94 -4.10 11.00 -0.65
N LEU A 95 -4.99 10.30 0.05
CA LEU A 95 -5.89 9.31 -0.52
C LEU A 95 -7.26 9.95 -0.64
N GLU A 96 -7.85 9.96 -1.83
CA GLU A 96 -9.06 10.72 -2.09
C GLU A 96 -10.17 9.84 -2.63
N ARG A 97 -11.38 10.08 -2.14
CA ARG A 97 -12.62 9.56 -2.70
C ARG A 97 -13.07 10.42 -3.88
N HIS A 98 -13.24 9.76 -5.01
CA HIS A 98 -13.84 10.23 -6.26
C HIS A 98 -15.12 9.44 -6.55
N ALA A 99 -15.86 9.82 -7.59
CA ALA A 99 -17.12 9.17 -7.95
C ALA A 99 -16.92 7.70 -8.39
N ASP A 100 -15.79 7.41 -9.01
CA ASP A 100 -15.42 6.10 -9.58
C ASP A 100 -14.51 5.27 -8.67
N GLY A 101 -14.31 5.71 -7.42
CA GLY A 101 -13.58 4.97 -6.41
C GLY A 101 -12.56 5.82 -5.66
N VAL A 102 -11.45 5.20 -5.29
CA VAL A 102 -10.40 5.81 -4.47
C VAL A 102 -9.14 5.99 -5.31
N ARG A 103 -8.51 7.18 -5.20
CA ARG A 103 -7.31 7.53 -5.95
C ARG A 103 -6.25 8.14 -5.06
N PHE A 104 -4.99 7.87 -5.37
CA PHE A 104 -3.85 8.50 -4.70
C PHE A 104 -3.49 9.82 -5.38
N ARG A 105 -3.29 10.87 -4.57
CA ARG A 105 -2.69 12.14 -5.01
C ARG A 105 -1.37 12.29 -4.28
N LEU A 106 -0.28 11.94 -4.97
CA LEU A 106 1.07 11.94 -4.40
C LEU A 106 1.91 13.04 -5.06
N GLU A 107 2.59 13.84 -4.25
CA GLU A 107 3.54 14.86 -4.74
C GLU A 107 4.82 14.18 -5.22
N ARG A 108 5.02 14.14 -6.54
CA ARG A 108 6.14 13.45 -7.20
C ARG A 108 7.26 14.38 -7.64
N SER A 109 7.03 15.70 -7.66
CA SER A 109 7.97 16.67 -8.23
C SER A 109 8.99 17.20 -7.21
N LYS A 110 8.78 16.95 -5.91
CA LYS A 110 9.57 17.53 -4.82
C LYS A 110 10.20 16.44 -3.95
N GLY A 111 11.43 16.74 -3.51
CA GLY A 111 12.16 15.91 -2.56
C GLY A 111 12.74 14.64 -3.19
N ALA A 112 13.66 14.02 -2.47
CA ALA A 112 14.21 12.73 -2.84
C ALA A 112 13.19 11.61 -2.51
N PRO A 113 13.08 10.56 -3.33
CA PRO A 113 12.17 9.44 -3.06
C PRO A 113 12.35 8.81 -1.67
N ALA A 114 13.60 8.71 -1.21
CA ALA A 114 13.92 8.20 0.13
C ALA A 114 13.30 9.04 1.26
N GLN A 115 13.13 10.35 1.06
CA GLN A 115 12.51 11.23 2.05
C GLN A 115 11.01 10.95 2.17
N GLN A 116 10.33 10.66 1.05
CA GLN A 116 8.91 10.32 1.02
C GLN A 116 8.66 8.95 1.67
N VAL A 117 9.52 7.95 1.36
CA VAL A 117 9.48 6.63 2.00
C VAL A 117 9.71 6.75 3.50
N LEU A 118 10.71 7.52 3.94
CA LEU A 118 10.95 7.76 5.36
C LEU A 118 9.78 8.47 6.03
N GLY A 119 9.19 9.48 5.39
CA GLY A 119 8.00 10.15 5.87
C GLY A 119 6.85 9.17 6.14
N ALA A 120 6.58 8.26 5.20
CA ALA A 120 5.55 7.25 5.39
C ALA A 120 5.86 6.28 6.55
N VAL A 121 7.10 5.78 6.63
CA VAL A 121 7.52 4.84 7.68
C VAL A 121 7.55 5.48 9.07
N TYR A 122 8.01 6.73 9.18
CA TYR A 122 7.97 7.49 10.43
C TYR A 122 6.54 7.81 10.86
N ALA A 123 5.67 8.20 9.94
CA ALA A 123 4.26 8.43 10.24
C ALA A 123 3.58 7.16 10.76
N ALA A 124 3.85 6.01 10.15
CA ALA A 124 3.39 4.72 10.65
C ALA A 124 3.96 4.39 12.03
N GLY A 125 5.24 4.72 12.28
CA GLY A 125 5.91 4.47 13.57
C GLY A 125 5.30 5.22 14.75
N GLU A 126 4.70 6.38 14.50
CA GLU A 126 4.03 7.21 15.50
C GLU A 126 2.57 6.81 15.76
N LEU A 127 2.04 5.80 15.04
CA LEU A 127 0.70 5.27 15.30
C LEU A 127 0.65 4.48 16.63
N PRO A 128 -0.54 4.39 17.27
CA PRO A 128 -0.75 3.57 18.46
C PRO A 128 -0.37 2.11 18.21
N ALA A 129 0.19 1.46 19.23
CA ALA A 129 0.72 0.10 19.13
C ALA A 129 -0.29 -0.93 18.57
N GLY A 130 -1.58 -0.79 18.91
CA GLY A 130 -2.62 -1.71 18.46
C GLY A 130 -2.85 -1.74 16.94
N VAL A 131 -2.72 -0.60 16.26
CA VAL A 131 -2.92 -0.49 14.79
C VAL A 131 -1.61 -0.45 14.02
N ARG A 132 -0.50 -0.09 14.67
CA ARG A 132 0.82 0.08 14.05
C ARG A 132 1.29 -1.19 13.34
N SER A 133 1.07 -2.37 13.91
CA SER A 133 1.50 -3.64 13.31
C SER A 133 0.81 -3.93 11.97
N ALA A 134 -0.51 -3.72 11.89
CA ALA A 134 -1.29 -3.89 10.66
C ALA A 134 -0.87 -2.90 9.55
N VAL A 135 -0.64 -1.64 9.92
CA VAL A 135 -0.14 -0.62 8.99
C VAL A 135 1.29 -0.95 8.51
N MET A 136 2.18 -1.36 9.41
CA MET A 136 3.54 -1.78 9.05
C MET A 136 3.54 -3.03 8.18
N ALA A 137 2.63 -3.98 8.43
CA ALA A 137 2.43 -5.15 7.59
C ALA A 137 1.98 -4.74 6.18
N SER A 138 1.06 -3.78 6.08
CA SER A 138 0.60 -3.21 4.80
C SER A 138 1.73 -2.53 4.04
N ILE A 139 2.54 -1.70 4.71
CA ILE A 139 3.74 -1.10 4.11
C ILE A 139 4.71 -2.18 3.60
N ARG A 140 4.99 -3.22 4.38
CA ARG A 140 5.88 -4.32 3.95
C ARG A 140 5.33 -5.11 2.76
N ARG A 141 4.01 -5.28 2.65
CA ARG A 141 3.36 -5.88 1.49
C ARG A 141 3.50 -4.97 0.27
N ALA A 142 3.32 -3.67 0.47
CA ALA A 142 3.53 -2.65 -0.54
C ALA A 142 4.92 -2.72 -1.18
N MET A 143 5.96 -2.98 -0.38
CA MET A 143 7.33 -3.17 -0.89
C MET A 143 7.49 -4.36 -1.86
N LYS A 144 6.57 -5.33 -1.85
CA LYS A 144 6.58 -6.49 -2.73
C LYS A 144 5.75 -6.28 -4.00
N TRP A 145 4.84 -5.31 -4.00
CA TRP A 145 3.96 -5.02 -5.12
C TRP A 145 4.76 -4.59 -6.36
N LYS A 146 4.34 -5.09 -7.52
CA LYS A 146 4.90 -4.76 -8.83
C LYS A 146 3.82 -4.08 -9.66
N GLY A 147 3.79 -2.76 -9.64
CA GLY A 147 2.80 -1.98 -10.36
C GLY A 147 2.61 -0.60 -9.75
N GLU A 148 1.63 0.13 -10.29
CA GLU A 148 1.26 1.44 -9.78
C GLU A 148 0.44 1.34 -8.49
N ALA A 149 0.39 2.43 -7.72
CA ALA A 149 -0.53 2.57 -6.59
C ALA A 149 -1.92 2.94 -7.14
N ASP A 150 -2.65 1.94 -7.60
CA ASP A 150 -3.97 2.05 -8.23
C ASP A 150 -5.05 1.22 -7.48
N ARG A 151 -6.20 0.99 -8.13
CA ARG A 151 -7.29 0.18 -7.55
C ARG A 151 -6.87 -1.28 -7.31
N ARG A 152 -6.02 -1.86 -8.16
CA ARG A 152 -5.51 -3.24 -7.99
C ARG A 152 -4.60 -3.31 -6.78
N PHE A 153 -3.77 -2.29 -6.58
CA PHE A 153 -2.95 -2.18 -5.38
C PHE A 153 -3.79 -2.09 -4.10
N ILE A 154 -4.89 -1.32 -4.11
CA ILE A 154 -5.80 -1.22 -2.95
C ILE A 154 -6.44 -2.59 -2.67
N ALA A 155 -6.92 -3.29 -3.69
CA ALA A 155 -7.46 -4.64 -3.56
C ALA A 155 -6.41 -5.63 -3.03
N TYR A 156 -5.18 -5.55 -3.55
CA TYR A 156 -4.03 -6.33 -3.08
C TYR A 156 -3.81 -6.14 -1.57
N LEU A 157 -3.84 -4.90 -1.06
CA LEU A 157 -3.70 -4.65 0.38
C LEU A 157 -4.85 -5.24 1.21
N GLY A 158 -6.07 -5.33 0.68
CA GLY A 158 -7.22 -5.91 1.38
C GLY A 158 -7.22 -7.43 1.53
N ALA A 159 -6.48 -8.14 0.68
CA ALA A 159 -6.56 -9.60 0.57
C ALA A 159 -6.06 -10.44 1.77
N ASN A 160 -5.64 -9.84 2.89
CA ASN A 160 -5.14 -10.58 4.08
C ASN A 160 -5.58 -10.01 5.44
N GLU A 161 -6.37 -8.93 5.48
CA GLU A 161 -7.02 -8.45 6.71
C GLU A 161 -8.46 -8.12 6.37
N SER A 162 -9.40 -8.63 7.17
CA SER A 162 -10.83 -8.40 7.05
C SER A 162 -11.17 -6.92 7.25
N ALA A 163 -10.93 -6.09 6.23
CA ALA A 163 -11.66 -4.88 5.87
C ALA A 163 -10.85 -3.99 4.92
N VAL A 164 -11.12 -4.12 3.63
CA VAL A 164 -10.98 -3.00 2.68
C VAL A 164 -12.35 -2.78 2.08
N THR A 165 -13.23 -2.16 2.85
CA THR A 165 -14.46 -1.55 2.31
C THR A 165 -14.10 -0.17 1.79
N PHE A 166 -13.34 -0.12 0.70
CA PHE A 166 -13.05 1.09 -0.05
C PHE A 166 -13.65 0.99 -1.45
N THR A 167 -14.99 0.97 -1.49
CA THR A 167 -15.86 1.26 -2.65
C THR A 167 -15.23 1.00 -4.03
N SER A 168 -14.81 -0.23 -4.20
CA SER A 168 -15.17 -1.10 -5.31
C SER A 168 -16.20 -2.02 -4.68
N ASP A 169 -17.33 -2.34 -5.28
CA ASP A 169 -18.11 -3.44 -4.72
C ASP A 169 -17.17 -4.67 -4.66
N PRO A 170 -16.83 -5.20 -3.47
CA PRO A 170 -15.92 -6.34 -3.36
C PRO A 170 -16.48 -7.54 -4.13
N LEU A 171 -17.81 -7.61 -4.23
CA LEU A 171 -18.52 -8.61 -5.01
C LEU A 171 -18.24 -8.41 -6.51
N GLU A 172 -18.43 -7.20 -7.04
CA GLU A 172 -18.13 -6.84 -8.43
C GLU A 172 -16.68 -7.16 -8.81
N TRP A 173 -15.70 -6.76 -7.99
CA TRP A 173 -14.29 -7.11 -8.24
C TRP A 173 -14.05 -8.63 -8.24
N ALA A 174 -14.67 -9.36 -7.32
CA ALA A 174 -14.52 -10.81 -7.25
C ALA A 174 -15.19 -11.51 -8.44
N LEU A 175 -16.34 -11.00 -8.89
CA LEU A 175 -17.04 -11.43 -10.10
C LEU A 175 -16.16 -11.22 -11.33
N GLU A 176 -15.63 -10.00 -11.55
CA GLU A 176 -14.71 -9.68 -12.66
C GLU A 176 -13.47 -10.59 -12.63
N THR A 177 -12.86 -10.76 -11.46
CA THR A 177 -11.61 -11.51 -11.29
C THR A 177 -11.78 -12.99 -11.65
N LEU A 178 -12.94 -13.58 -11.35
CA LEU A 178 -13.31 -14.95 -11.74
C LEU A 178 -14.00 -15.05 -13.12
N GLY A 179 -14.19 -13.93 -13.82
CA GLY A 179 -14.80 -13.88 -15.15
C GLY A 179 -16.30 -14.19 -15.12
N PHE A 180 -17.00 -13.73 -14.10
CA PHE A 180 -18.45 -13.66 -14.05
C PHE A 180 -18.94 -12.31 -14.59
N ASP A 181 -20.16 -12.32 -15.11
CA ASP A 181 -20.82 -11.12 -15.61
C ASP A 181 -21.25 -10.25 -14.42
N THR A 182 -20.89 -8.97 -14.45
CA THR A 182 -21.26 -7.97 -13.43
C THR A 182 -22.54 -7.22 -13.79
N GLU A 183 -23.04 -7.32 -15.03
CA GLU A 183 -24.29 -6.68 -15.46
C GLU A 183 -25.53 -7.48 -15.07
N ILE A 184 -25.35 -8.76 -14.74
CA ILE A 184 -26.41 -9.67 -14.32
C ILE A 184 -26.45 -9.70 -12.79
N ASP A 185 -27.58 -9.28 -12.21
CA ASP A 185 -27.83 -9.29 -10.75
C ASP A 185 -28.12 -10.72 -10.22
N ILE A 186 -27.26 -11.67 -10.59
CA ILE A 186 -27.33 -13.07 -10.17
C ILE A 186 -25.99 -13.43 -9.52
N THR A 187 -26.04 -13.69 -8.23
CA THR A 187 -24.86 -14.21 -7.50
C THR A 187 -24.56 -15.63 -7.99
N PRO A 188 -23.32 -15.94 -8.42
CA PRO A 188 -22.97 -17.26 -8.90
C PRO A 188 -23.06 -18.30 -7.78
N GLU A 189 -23.57 -19.48 -8.11
CA GLU A 189 -23.62 -20.60 -7.15
C GLU A 189 -22.21 -21.05 -6.74
N ARG A 190 -22.11 -21.62 -5.53
CA ARG A 190 -20.86 -22.14 -4.95
C ARG A 190 -20.08 -23.01 -5.92
N ASP A 191 -20.76 -23.91 -6.65
CA ASP A 191 -20.11 -24.84 -7.58
C ASP A 191 -19.53 -24.12 -8.80
N ALA A 192 -20.23 -23.11 -9.33
CA ALA A 192 -19.74 -22.27 -10.42
C ALA A 192 -18.48 -21.49 -10.00
N VAL A 193 -18.47 -20.92 -8.80
CA VAL A 193 -17.30 -20.22 -8.23
C VAL A 193 -16.10 -21.17 -8.12
N GLN A 194 -16.29 -22.37 -7.57
CA GLN A 194 -15.21 -23.36 -7.44
C GLN A 194 -14.69 -23.83 -8.81
N GLN A 195 -15.58 -24.05 -9.78
CA GLN A 195 -15.21 -24.48 -11.13
C GLN A 195 -14.38 -23.42 -11.85
N ARG A 196 -14.82 -22.15 -11.82
CA ARG A 196 -14.09 -21.02 -12.39
C ARG A 196 -12.73 -20.84 -11.74
N PHE A 197 -12.67 -20.87 -10.41
CA PHE A 197 -11.42 -20.80 -9.67
C PHE A 197 -10.42 -21.88 -10.10
N ARG A 198 -10.83 -23.15 -10.15
CA ARG A 198 -9.93 -24.25 -10.57
C ARG A 198 -9.42 -24.08 -11.99
N SER A 199 -10.27 -23.62 -12.91
CA SER A 199 -9.89 -23.38 -14.30
C SER A 199 -8.85 -22.27 -14.41
N LEU A 200 -9.08 -21.13 -13.75
CA LEU A 200 -8.17 -19.99 -13.79
C LEU A 200 -6.86 -20.27 -13.04
N LEU A 201 -6.94 -21.01 -11.92
CA LEU A 201 -5.77 -21.43 -11.15
C LEU A 201 -4.86 -22.33 -11.99
N ARG A 202 -5.45 -23.28 -12.73
CA ARG A 202 -4.70 -24.15 -13.65
C ARG A 202 -3.99 -23.33 -14.72
N ASN A 203 -4.67 -22.35 -15.32
CA ASN A 203 -4.08 -21.49 -16.36
C ASN A 203 -2.97 -20.57 -15.83
N ALA A 204 -3.09 -20.11 -14.58
CA ALA A 204 -2.10 -19.25 -13.95
C ALA A 204 -0.83 -20.02 -13.53
N HIS A 205 -0.92 -21.35 -13.37
CA HIS A 205 0.18 -22.15 -12.85
C HIS A 205 1.32 -22.31 -13.89
N PRO A 206 2.61 -22.13 -13.50
CA PRO A 206 3.74 -22.28 -14.42
C PRO A 206 3.81 -23.65 -15.09
N ASP A 207 3.51 -24.72 -14.34
CA ASP A 207 3.49 -26.10 -14.83
C ASP A 207 2.44 -26.35 -15.94
N HIS A 208 1.56 -25.40 -16.19
CA HIS A 208 0.51 -25.46 -17.21
C HIS A 208 0.61 -24.33 -18.24
N GLY A 209 1.79 -23.69 -18.36
CA GLY A 209 2.06 -22.66 -19.37
C GLY A 209 1.78 -21.23 -18.90
N GLY A 210 1.54 -21.02 -17.60
CA GLY A 210 1.45 -19.69 -17.00
C GLY A 210 2.80 -18.95 -17.01
N GLN A 211 2.77 -17.62 -17.11
CA GLN A 211 3.98 -16.81 -17.02
C GLN A 211 4.57 -16.89 -15.61
N ILE A 212 5.77 -17.46 -15.49
CA ILE A 212 6.46 -17.73 -14.22
C ILE A 212 6.50 -16.48 -13.32
N ASP A 213 6.78 -15.32 -13.92
CA ASP A 213 6.95 -14.06 -13.19
C ASP A 213 5.65 -13.45 -12.67
N LEU A 214 4.48 -13.86 -13.20
CA LEU A 214 3.16 -13.33 -12.83
C LEU A 214 2.25 -14.37 -12.15
N ALA A 215 2.64 -15.64 -12.16
CA ALA A 215 1.82 -16.74 -11.67
C ALA A 215 1.45 -16.58 -10.19
N ALA A 216 2.41 -16.19 -9.34
CA ALA A 216 2.18 -16.04 -7.91
C ALA A 216 1.13 -14.96 -7.60
N ASP A 217 1.22 -13.81 -8.28
CA ASP A 217 0.27 -12.70 -8.11
C ASP A 217 -1.12 -13.09 -8.60
N ARG A 218 -1.19 -13.75 -9.77
CA ARG A 218 -2.47 -14.22 -10.32
C ARG A 218 -3.15 -15.26 -9.43
N ILE A 219 -2.39 -16.19 -8.86
CA ILE A 219 -2.92 -17.19 -7.92
C ILE A 219 -3.48 -16.52 -6.66
N ALA A 220 -2.80 -15.49 -6.15
CA ALA A 220 -3.25 -14.75 -4.98
C ALA A 220 -4.58 -14.00 -5.25
N GLU A 221 -4.70 -13.32 -6.39
CA GLU A 221 -5.94 -12.65 -6.81
C GLU A 221 -7.13 -13.63 -6.90
N LEU A 222 -6.93 -14.78 -7.55
CA LEU A 222 -7.97 -15.80 -7.71
C LEU A 222 -8.41 -16.40 -6.37
N THR A 223 -7.47 -16.59 -5.46
CA THR A 223 -7.74 -17.14 -4.13
C THR A 223 -8.60 -16.17 -3.31
N GLU A 224 -8.32 -14.87 -3.42
CA GLU A 224 -9.07 -13.84 -2.71
C GLU A 224 -10.47 -13.63 -3.31
N ALA A 225 -10.60 -13.58 -4.64
CA ALA A 225 -11.90 -13.49 -5.29
C ALA A 225 -12.82 -14.66 -4.90
N ARG A 226 -12.26 -15.89 -4.84
CA ARG A 226 -12.97 -17.07 -4.34
C ARG A 226 -13.38 -16.91 -2.87
N ARG A 227 -12.54 -16.33 -2.02
CA ARG A 227 -12.85 -16.12 -0.60
C ARG A 227 -14.04 -15.19 -0.43
N ILE A 228 -14.08 -14.10 -1.20
CA ILE A 228 -15.15 -13.10 -1.13
C ILE A 228 -16.50 -13.70 -1.57
N LEU A 229 -16.55 -14.46 -2.67
CA LEU A 229 -17.80 -15.02 -3.20
C LEU A 229 -18.35 -16.23 -2.41
N LEU A 230 -17.58 -16.76 -1.47
CA LEU A 230 -17.95 -17.95 -0.68
C LEU A 230 -18.08 -17.66 0.83
N ALA A 231 -17.89 -16.41 1.23
CA ALA A 231 -18.10 -15.94 2.60
C ALA A 231 -19.59 -15.79 2.90
#